data_AF-A0A4E0RYR3-F1
#
_entry.id   AF-A0A4E0RYR3-F1
#
_cell.length_a   1.000
_cell.length_b   1.000
_cell.length_c   1.000
_cell.angle_alpha   90.00
_cell.angle_beta   90.00
_cell.angle_gamma   90.00
#
_symmetry.space_group_name_H-M   'P 1'
#
loop_
_entity.id
_entity.type
_entity.pdbx_description
1 polymer ?
#
loop_
_entity_poly.entity_id
_entity_poly.type
_entity_poly.pdbx_seq_one_letter_code
_entity_poly.pdbx_strand_id
1 'polypeptide(L)'
;MGIYRTTRGICNRDKIGNRDVVGYGLNGTYMYMDLEMCPFPAIRFRENTPELMALREKERGDWRRLCLDEKKTLYRASFCQTFAEMAEPRSEWKSILGFTLVGISAGFWLWIYCHIFVHRDAPITFSEEHRGALYWRLKAIMHQPMTGIYKPPFADKYKPETMPED
;
A
#
# COMPACT_ATOMS: atom_id res chain seq x y z
N MET A 1 38.76 -17.75 16.19
CA MET A 1 37.43 -18.28 16.54
C MET A 1 36.79 -18.76 15.25
N GLY A 2 36.85 -20.07 14.98
CA GLY A 2 36.49 -20.61 13.66
C GLY A 2 34.98 -20.60 13.42
N ILE A 3 34.56 -20.07 12.27
CA ILE A 3 33.17 -20.11 11.81
C ILE A 3 32.95 -21.49 11.17
N TYR A 4 32.85 -22.54 11.98
CA TYR A 4 32.43 -23.84 11.47
C TYR A 4 30.91 -23.77 11.30
N ARG A 5 30.44 -23.46 10.09
CA ARG A 5 29.05 -23.80 9.73
C ARG A 5 28.96 -25.32 9.75
N THR A 6 28.32 -25.88 10.77
CA THR A 6 27.89 -27.28 10.77
C THR A 6 27.17 -27.57 9.45
N THR A 7 27.43 -28.72 8.82
CA THR A 7 26.80 -29.12 7.54
C THR A 7 25.27 -29.08 7.58
N ARG A 8 24.69 -29.16 8.79
CA ARG A 8 23.25 -29.03 9.03
C ARG A 8 22.70 -27.60 8.78
N GLY A 9 23.51 -26.55 8.91
CA GLY A 9 23.10 -25.16 8.68
C GLY A 9 23.09 -24.70 7.22
N ILE A 10 23.50 -25.58 6.31
CA ILE A 10 23.43 -25.30 4.88
C ILE A 10 21.96 -25.23 4.47
N CYS A 11 21.59 -24.17 3.74
CA CYS A 11 20.26 -23.98 3.19
C CYS A 11 19.10 -23.97 4.22
N ASN A 12 19.37 -23.61 5.48
CA ASN A 12 18.40 -23.56 6.58
C ASN A 12 17.82 -24.91 7.04
N ARG A 13 18.48 -26.05 6.78
CA ARG A 13 17.96 -27.37 7.19
C ARG A 13 17.81 -27.52 8.71
N ASP A 14 18.57 -26.78 9.50
CA ASP A 14 18.40 -26.74 10.96
C ASP A 14 17.03 -26.20 11.41
N LYS A 15 16.41 -25.33 10.61
CA LYS A 15 15.21 -24.57 11.00
C LYS A 15 13.91 -25.30 10.71
N ILE A 16 13.94 -26.37 9.91
CA ILE A 16 12.73 -27.04 9.43
C ILE A 16 12.19 -28.11 10.38
N GLY A 17 12.95 -28.46 11.43
CA GLY A 17 12.59 -29.52 12.36
C GLY A 17 12.47 -30.88 11.67
N ASN A 18 11.41 -31.62 11.98
CA ASN A 18 11.11 -32.94 11.40
C ASN A 18 10.13 -32.85 10.20
N ARG A 19 10.21 -31.78 9.41
CA ARG A 19 9.40 -31.63 8.19
C ARG A 19 10.10 -32.27 7.00
N ASP A 20 9.31 -32.84 6.11
CA ASP A 20 9.83 -33.43 4.89
C ASP A 20 10.30 -32.37 3.90
N VAL A 21 11.48 -32.60 3.33
CA VAL A 21 12.00 -31.90 2.16
C VAL A 21 11.46 -32.60 0.91
N VAL A 22 10.72 -31.87 0.08
CA VAL A 22 10.02 -32.42 -1.10
C VAL A 22 10.56 -31.85 -2.41
N GLY A 23 11.26 -30.72 -2.36
CA GLY A 23 11.78 -30.09 -3.57
C GLY A 23 12.92 -29.10 -3.31
N TYR A 24 13.35 -28.46 -4.40
CA TYR A 24 14.42 -27.45 -4.37
C TYR A 24 13.95 -26.09 -3.84
N GLY A 25 12.64 -25.78 -3.98
CA GLY A 25 12.07 -24.47 -3.66
C GLY A 25 12.57 -23.35 -4.56
N LEU A 26 12.31 -22.11 -4.14
CA LEU A 26 12.59 -20.92 -4.95
C LEU A 26 14.10 -20.68 -5.15
N ASN A 27 14.90 -20.82 -4.08
CA ASN A 27 16.32 -20.43 -4.07
C ASN A 27 17.25 -21.53 -3.53
N GLY A 28 16.84 -22.80 -3.60
CA GLY A 28 17.63 -23.92 -3.04
C GLY A 28 17.71 -23.95 -1.52
N THR A 29 16.82 -23.20 -0.84
CA THR A 29 16.72 -23.17 0.62
C THR A 29 15.49 -23.93 1.09
N TYR A 30 15.61 -24.60 2.23
CA TYR A 30 14.53 -25.37 2.83
C TYR A 30 13.56 -24.44 3.55
N MET A 31 12.73 -23.74 2.77
CA MET A 31 11.71 -22.82 3.28
C MET A 31 10.34 -23.16 2.71
N TYR A 32 9.33 -22.94 3.55
CA TYR A 32 7.94 -23.03 3.16
C TYR A 32 7.43 -21.65 2.75
N MET A 33 6.76 -21.54 1.60
CA MET A 33 6.09 -20.33 1.16
C MET A 33 4.83 -20.69 0.38
N ASP A 34 3.73 -20.05 0.71
CA ASP A 34 2.48 -20.08 -0.05
C ASP A 34 2.54 -18.97 -1.11
N LEU A 35 2.95 -19.34 -2.32
CA LEU A 35 3.12 -18.42 -3.44
C LEU A 35 2.52 -19.01 -4.71
N GLU A 36 1.76 -18.20 -5.45
CA GLU A 36 1.12 -18.66 -6.68
C GLU A 36 2.13 -19.05 -7.77
N MET A 37 3.23 -18.27 -7.88
CA MET A 37 4.32 -18.53 -8.82
C MET A 37 5.18 -19.76 -8.48
N CYS A 38 5.11 -20.25 -7.24
CA CYS A 38 5.87 -21.39 -6.76
C CYS A 38 4.93 -22.34 -5.99
N PRO A 39 4.06 -23.07 -6.72
CA PRO A 39 3.00 -23.87 -6.11
C PRO A 39 3.54 -25.05 -5.29
N PHE A 40 4.81 -25.42 -5.47
CA PHE A 40 5.48 -26.53 -4.81
C PHE A 40 6.65 -26.01 -3.97
N PRO A 41 6.45 -25.75 -2.67
CA PRO A 41 7.51 -25.27 -1.78
C PRO A 41 8.57 -26.37 -1.54
N ALA A 42 9.74 -25.98 -1.02
CA ALA A 42 10.85 -26.91 -0.77
C ALA A 42 10.52 -27.96 0.29
N ILE A 43 9.69 -27.60 1.26
CA ILE A 43 9.31 -28.43 2.41
C ILE A 43 7.79 -28.49 2.54
N ARG A 44 7.28 -29.49 3.27
CA ARG A 44 5.87 -29.54 3.66
C ARG A 44 5.56 -28.58 4.82
N PHE A 45 4.31 -28.16 4.92
CA PHE A 45 3.86 -27.23 5.95
C PHE A 45 3.95 -27.82 7.37
N ARG A 46 3.33 -28.98 7.61
CA ARG A 46 3.27 -29.60 8.94
C ARG A 46 4.44 -30.56 9.19
N GLU A 47 4.78 -30.70 10.47
CA GLU A 47 5.72 -31.70 10.96
C GLU A 47 5.15 -33.12 10.89
N ASN A 48 6.06 -34.09 10.82
CA ASN A 48 5.70 -35.50 10.75
C ASN A 48 5.22 -36.00 12.13
N THR A 49 3.90 -36.19 12.26
CA THR A 49 3.30 -36.90 13.39
C THR A 49 3.11 -38.39 13.05
N PRO A 50 3.04 -39.29 14.05
CA PRO A 50 2.87 -40.73 13.79
C PRO A 50 1.63 -41.05 12.96
N GLU A 51 0.51 -40.38 13.23
CA GLU A 51 -0.74 -40.54 12.47
C GLU A 51 -0.59 -40.08 11.02
N LEU A 52 0.10 -38.96 10.80
CA LEU A 52 0.36 -38.44 9.46
C LEU A 52 1.28 -39.38 8.68
N MET A 53 2.28 -39.97 9.34
CA MET A 53 3.17 -40.94 8.70
C MET A 53 2.42 -42.21 8.30
N ALA A 54 1.54 -42.74 9.15
CA ALA A 54 0.66 -43.86 8.81
C ALA A 54 -0.26 -43.53 7.61
N LEU A 55 -0.77 -42.29 7.54
CA LEU A 55 -1.57 -41.84 6.41
C LEU A 55 -0.74 -41.71 5.12
N ARG A 56 0.53 -41.32 5.22
CA ARG A 56 1.45 -41.29 4.07
C ARG A 56 1.85 -42.67 3.57
N GLU A 57 1.91 -43.67 4.45
CA GLU A 57 2.09 -45.05 4.00
C GLU A 57 0.90 -45.50 3.13
N LYS A 58 -0.33 -45.12 3.50
CA LYS A 58 -1.52 -45.33 2.66
C LYS A 58 -1.46 -44.52 1.35
N GLU A 59 -0.94 -43.29 1.39
CA GLU A 59 -0.76 -42.40 0.21
C GLU A 59 0.09 -43.06 -0.88
N ARG A 60 1.02 -43.96 -0.53
CA ARG A 60 1.84 -44.68 -1.53
C ARG A 60 1.04 -45.71 -2.35
N GLY A 61 -0.16 -46.09 -1.90
CA GLY A 61 -1.06 -47.03 -2.58
C GLY A 61 -2.05 -46.37 -3.53
N ASP A 62 -3.17 -47.05 -3.79
CA ASP A 62 -4.25 -46.53 -4.66
C ASP A 62 -5.10 -45.46 -3.95
N TRP A 63 -5.12 -44.24 -4.51
CA TRP A 63 -5.84 -43.09 -3.98
C TRP A 63 -7.37 -43.21 -4.08
N ARG A 64 -7.89 -44.20 -4.81
CA ARG A 64 -9.32 -44.52 -4.80
C ARG A 64 -9.78 -45.09 -3.46
N ARG A 65 -8.86 -45.64 -2.65
CA ARG A 65 -9.14 -46.21 -1.32
C ARG A 65 -9.07 -45.17 -0.20
N LEU A 66 -8.58 -43.96 -0.48
CA LEU A 66 -8.51 -42.87 0.50
C LEU A 66 -9.86 -42.16 0.61
N CYS A 67 -10.30 -41.94 1.84
CA CYS A 67 -11.47 -41.12 2.13
C CYS A 67 -11.21 -39.64 1.75
N LEU A 68 -12.28 -38.88 1.55
CA LEU A 68 -12.22 -37.46 1.24
C LEU A 68 -11.53 -36.67 2.37
N ASP A 69 -11.78 -37.03 3.62
CA ASP A 69 -11.15 -36.38 4.78
C ASP A 69 -9.66 -36.73 4.93
N GLU A 70 -9.27 -37.95 4.58
CA GLU A 70 -7.87 -38.37 4.51
C GLU A 70 -7.12 -37.54 3.46
N LYS A 71 -7.72 -37.32 2.28
CA LYS A 71 -7.15 -36.46 1.22
C LYS A 71 -7.02 -35.01 1.66
N LYS A 72 -8.05 -34.46 2.32
CA LYS A 72 -7.99 -33.10 2.88
C LYS A 72 -6.91 -32.97 3.95
N THR A 73 -6.74 -33.99 4.78
CA THR A 73 -5.73 -34.02 5.84
C THR A 73 -4.32 -34.05 5.24
N LEU A 74 -4.08 -34.89 4.23
CA LEU A 74 -2.82 -34.91 3.47
C LEU A 74 -2.52 -33.57 2.79
N TYR A 75 -3.55 -32.93 2.22
CA TYR A 75 -3.44 -31.61 1.62
C TYR A 75 -3.05 -30.55 2.66
N ARG A 76 -3.77 -30.43 3.78
CA ARG A 76 -3.49 -29.48 4.87
C ARG A 76 -2.19 -29.75 5.63
N ALA A 77 -1.65 -30.97 5.52
CA ALA A 77 -0.35 -31.29 6.04
C ALA A 77 0.78 -30.86 5.10
N SER A 78 0.53 -30.90 3.79
CA SER A 78 1.49 -30.47 2.77
C SER A 78 1.46 -28.95 2.59
N PHE A 79 0.27 -28.35 2.58
CA PHE A 79 0.05 -26.93 2.33
C PHE A 79 -0.69 -26.24 3.48
N CYS A 80 -0.31 -25.01 3.81
CA CYS A 80 -1.00 -24.18 4.79
C CYS A 80 -2.28 -23.59 4.19
N GLN A 81 -2.14 -22.82 3.11
CA GLN A 81 -3.27 -22.17 2.43
C GLN A 81 -3.61 -22.85 1.09
N THR A 82 -4.90 -22.81 0.73
CA THR A 82 -5.35 -23.13 -0.63
C THR A 82 -5.17 -21.93 -1.56
N PHE A 83 -5.18 -22.13 -2.88
CA PHE A 83 -5.18 -21.02 -3.84
C PHE A 83 -6.35 -20.05 -3.65
N ALA A 84 -7.52 -20.55 -3.27
CA ALA A 84 -8.68 -19.71 -2.99
C ALA A 84 -8.47 -18.83 -1.74
N GLU A 85 -7.81 -19.36 -0.70
CA GLU A 85 -7.47 -18.60 0.51
C GLU A 85 -6.36 -17.57 0.24
N MET A 86 -5.37 -17.92 -0.60
CA MET A 86 -4.32 -16.97 -1.00
C MET A 86 -4.86 -15.83 -1.85
N ALA A 87 -5.84 -16.11 -2.71
CA ALA A 87 -6.46 -15.13 -3.59
C ALA A 87 -7.58 -14.32 -2.91
N GLU A 88 -7.85 -14.54 -1.63
CA GLU A 88 -8.92 -13.84 -0.92
C GLU A 88 -8.66 -12.32 -0.92
N PRO A 89 -9.60 -11.49 -1.41
CA PRO A 89 -9.40 -10.05 -1.50
C PRO A 89 -9.37 -9.44 -0.10
N ARG A 90 -8.20 -8.95 0.32
CA ARG A 90 -8.05 -8.31 1.63
C ARG A 90 -8.74 -6.94 1.67
N SER A 91 -9.44 -6.66 2.76
CA SER A 91 -10.14 -5.39 3.00
C SER A 91 -9.25 -4.27 3.56
N GLU A 92 -7.92 -4.46 3.53
CA GLU A 92 -6.91 -3.54 4.04
C GLU A 92 -7.02 -2.13 3.43
N TRP A 93 -7.46 -2.03 2.17
CA TRP A 93 -7.63 -0.73 1.50
C TRP A 93 -8.59 0.21 2.24
N LYS A 94 -9.60 -0.34 2.94
CA LYS A 94 -10.55 0.44 3.73
C LYS A 94 -9.87 1.08 4.93
N SER A 95 -9.00 0.33 5.62
CA SER A 95 -8.20 0.87 6.72
C SER A 95 -7.21 1.94 6.25
N ILE A 96 -6.52 1.69 5.14
CA ILE A 96 -5.57 2.65 4.55
C ILE A 96 -6.30 3.97 4.21
N LEU A 97 -7.45 3.87 3.54
CA LEU A 97 -8.26 5.04 3.21
C LEU A 97 -8.72 5.78 4.47
N GLY A 98 -9.20 5.06 5.49
CA GLY A 98 -9.64 5.64 6.75
C GLY A 98 -8.54 6.44 7.45
N PHE A 99 -7.35 5.86 7.63
CA PHE A 99 -6.23 6.56 8.26
C PHE A 99 -5.71 7.73 7.44
N THR A 100 -5.73 7.62 6.10
CA THR A 100 -5.34 8.72 5.22
C THR A 100 -6.27 9.93 5.39
N LEU A 101 -7.59 9.71 5.44
CA LEU A 101 -8.57 10.78 5.64
C LEU A 101 -8.45 11.43 7.03
N VAL A 102 -8.17 10.64 8.06
CA VAL A 102 -7.89 11.17 9.41
C VAL A 102 -6.65 12.06 9.40
N GLY A 103 -5.57 11.64 8.73
CA GLY A 103 -4.35 12.44 8.57
C GLY A 103 -4.60 13.76 7.83
N ILE A 104 -5.36 13.73 6.73
CA ILE A 104 -5.76 14.93 5.98
C ILE A 104 -6.60 15.87 6.84
N SER A 105 -7.58 15.34 7.58
CA SER A 105 -8.42 16.13 8.47
C SER A 105 -7.59 16.83 9.56
N ALA A 106 -6.65 16.11 10.19
CA ALA A 106 -5.74 16.69 11.17
C ALA A 106 -4.88 17.82 10.56
N GLY A 107 -4.43 17.66 9.30
CA GLY A 107 -3.72 18.70 8.55
C GLY A 107 -4.56 19.96 8.35
N PHE A 108 -5.84 19.82 8.00
CA PHE A 108 -6.76 20.95 7.89
C PHE A 108 -6.99 21.65 9.23
N TRP A 109 -7.17 20.90 10.32
CA TRP A 109 -7.32 21.48 11.66
C TRP A 109 -6.09 22.28 12.08
N LEU A 110 -4.89 21.77 11.82
CA LEU A 110 -3.64 22.49 12.09
C LEU A 110 -3.54 23.76 11.23
N TRP A 111 -3.90 23.69 9.95
CA TRP A 111 -3.90 24.85 9.07
C TRP A 111 -4.87 25.95 9.56
N ILE A 112 -6.10 25.57 9.94
CA ILE A 112 -7.09 26.51 10.52
C ILE A 112 -6.53 27.15 11.79
N TYR A 113 -5.92 26.37 12.67
CA TYR A 113 -5.29 26.88 13.89
C TYR A 113 -4.20 27.92 13.57
N CYS A 114 -3.28 27.62 12.65
CA CYS A 114 -2.26 28.58 12.23
C CYS A 114 -2.85 29.84 11.60
N HIS A 115 -3.90 29.69 10.79
CA HIS A 115 -4.55 30.82 10.12
C HIS A 115 -5.25 31.77 11.10
N ILE A 116 -5.86 31.26 12.17
CA ILE A 116 -6.59 32.08 13.14
C ILE A 116 -5.66 32.70 14.20
N PHE A 117 -4.69 31.94 14.69
CA PHE A 117 -3.92 32.34 15.88
C PHE A 117 -2.49 32.79 15.60
N VAL A 118 -1.89 32.40 14.47
CA VAL A 118 -0.47 32.65 14.18
C VAL A 118 -0.28 33.68 13.07
N HIS A 119 -1.10 33.64 12.02
CA HIS A 119 -0.99 34.58 10.92
C HIS A 119 -1.46 35.98 11.30
N ARG A 120 -0.74 36.99 10.79
CA ARG A 120 -1.10 38.40 10.94
C ARG A 120 -2.13 38.77 9.87
N ASP A 121 -2.79 39.90 10.08
CA ASP A 121 -3.69 40.47 9.08
C ASP A 121 -2.97 40.63 7.73
N ALA A 122 -3.73 40.38 6.66
CA ALA A 122 -3.24 40.55 5.30
C ALA A 122 -2.78 42.01 5.08
N PRO A 123 -1.73 42.25 4.27
CA PRO A 123 -1.27 43.60 4.00
C PRO A 123 -2.36 44.40 3.27
N ILE A 124 -2.36 45.72 3.46
CA ILE A 124 -3.38 46.63 2.90
C ILE A 124 -3.56 46.50 1.38
N THR A 125 -2.52 46.09 0.66
CA THR A 125 -2.54 45.87 -0.78
C THR A 125 -3.48 44.74 -1.22
N PHE A 126 -3.90 43.85 -0.31
CA PHE A 126 -4.88 42.79 -0.58
C PHE A 126 -6.33 43.26 -0.46
N SER A 127 -6.57 44.50 0.00
CA SER A 127 -7.91 45.09 0.01
C SER A 127 -8.48 45.22 -1.41
N GLU A 128 -9.81 45.19 -1.53
CA GLU A 128 -10.50 45.25 -2.81
C GLU A 128 -10.16 46.51 -3.61
N GLU A 129 -10.07 47.65 -2.93
CA GLU A 129 -9.71 48.94 -3.54
C GLU A 129 -8.33 48.89 -4.18
N HIS A 130 -7.31 48.45 -3.43
CA HIS A 130 -5.94 48.40 -3.92
C HIS A 130 -5.77 47.38 -5.05
N ARG A 131 -6.47 46.24 -4.97
CA ARG A 131 -6.48 45.22 -6.02
C ARG A 131 -7.21 45.69 -7.28
N GLY A 132 -8.32 46.42 -7.12
CA GLY A 132 -9.05 47.04 -8.23
C GLY A 132 -8.22 48.11 -8.93
N ALA A 133 -7.62 49.02 -8.16
CA ALA A 133 -6.72 50.04 -8.68
C ALA A 133 -5.49 49.44 -9.37
N LEU A 134 -4.90 48.38 -8.79
CA LEU A 134 -3.78 47.65 -9.41
C LEU A 134 -4.19 47.04 -10.76
N TYR A 135 -5.37 46.44 -10.86
CA TYR A 135 -5.87 45.89 -12.12
C TYR A 135 -5.95 46.97 -13.21
N TRP A 136 -6.56 48.12 -12.91
CA TRP A 136 -6.68 49.22 -13.89
C TRP A 136 -5.33 49.81 -14.27
N ARG A 137 -4.39 49.91 -13.31
CA ARG A 137 -3.01 50.29 -13.60
C ARG A 137 -2.33 49.31 -14.55
N LEU A 138 -2.48 48.01 -14.31
CA LEU A 138 -1.91 46.95 -15.17
C LEU A 138 -2.52 46.98 -16.58
N LYS A 139 -3.83 47.24 -16.68
CA LYS A 139 -4.53 47.44 -17.95
C LYS A 139 -4.01 48.67 -18.70
N ALA A 140 -3.78 49.78 -18.00
CA ALA A 140 -3.29 51.03 -18.59
C ALA A 140 -1.89 50.88 -19.21
N ILE A 141 -1.01 50.08 -18.61
CA ILE A 141 0.32 49.78 -19.16
C ILE A 141 0.31 48.62 -20.17
N MET A 142 -0.87 48.14 -20.57
CA MET A 142 -1.04 46.99 -21.47
C MET A 142 -0.29 45.74 -21.00
N HIS A 143 -0.34 45.44 -19.69
CA HIS A 143 0.27 44.24 -19.14
C HIS A 143 -0.42 42.98 -19.69
N GLN A 144 0.35 42.03 -20.23
CA GLN A 144 -0.15 40.81 -20.90
C GLN A 144 -1.18 41.08 -22.01
N PRO A 145 -0.79 41.77 -23.09
CA PRO A 145 -1.73 42.20 -24.13
C PRO A 145 -2.27 41.05 -24.99
N MET A 146 -1.56 39.92 -25.08
CA MET A 146 -1.97 38.78 -25.90
C MET A 146 -2.95 37.86 -25.19
N THR A 147 -2.68 37.51 -23.93
CA THR A 147 -3.49 36.57 -23.15
C THR A 147 -4.52 37.26 -22.24
N GLY A 148 -4.33 38.55 -21.97
CA GLY A 148 -5.12 39.32 -21.02
C GLY A 148 -4.75 39.03 -19.56
N ILE A 149 -5.14 39.97 -18.70
CA ILE A 149 -5.12 39.84 -17.24
C ILE A 149 -6.52 39.49 -16.72
N TYR A 150 -6.61 38.67 -15.68
CA TYR A 150 -7.89 38.37 -15.03
C TYR A 150 -8.49 39.65 -14.41
N LYS A 151 -9.74 39.95 -14.77
CA LYS A 151 -10.52 41.05 -14.19
C LYS A 151 -11.17 40.56 -12.88
N PRO A 152 -10.78 41.10 -11.71
CA PRO A 152 -11.45 40.72 -10.47
C PRO A 152 -12.91 41.18 -10.47
N PRO A 153 -13.84 40.45 -9.80
CA PRO A 153 -15.27 40.77 -9.83
C PRO A 153 -15.61 42.18 -9.33
N PHE A 154 -14.78 42.72 -8.43
CA PHE A 154 -14.93 44.04 -7.83
C PHE A 154 -14.17 45.15 -8.58
N ALA A 155 -13.55 44.86 -9.74
CA ALA A 155 -12.72 45.84 -10.47
C ALA A 155 -13.48 47.10 -10.88
N ASP A 156 -14.71 46.95 -11.35
CA ASP A 156 -15.49 48.06 -11.93
C ASP A 156 -15.86 49.13 -10.89
N LYS A 157 -16.01 48.73 -9.63
CA LYS A 157 -16.31 49.64 -8.51
C LYS A 157 -15.21 50.70 -8.31
N TYR A 158 -13.97 50.38 -8.67
CA TYR A 158 -12.80 51.24 -8.47
C TYR A 158 -12.17 51.66 -9.81
N LYS A 159 -12.97 51.72 -10.88
CA LYS A 159 -12.51 52.20 -12.19
C LYS A 159 -12.20 53.70 -12.12
N PRO A 160 -10.97 54.15 -12.47
CA PRO A 160 -10.67 55.56 -12.51
C PRO A 160 -11.37 56.24 -13.70
N GLU A 161 -11.90 57.44 -13.48
CA GLU A 161 -12.64 58.23 -14.49
C GLU A 161 -11.80 58.55 -15.74
N THR A 162 -10.48 58.57 -15.59
CA THR A 162 -9.53 58.83 -16.70
C THR A 162 -9.42 57.68 -17.69
N MET A 163 -9.94 56.49 -17.34
CA MET A 163 -9.81 55.30 -18.16
C MET A 163 -10.97 55.22 -19.17
N PRO A 164 -10.70 54.90 -20.45
CA PRO A 164 -11.76 54.81 -21.45
C PRO A 164 -12.88 53.85 -21.01
N GLU A 165 -14.12 54.21 -21.35
CA GLU A 165 -15.21 53.23 -21.44
C GLU A 165 -14.78 52.19 -22.48
N ASP A 166 -14.79 50.92 -22.07
CA ASP A 166 -14.35 49.78 -22.88
C ASP A 166 -15.23 49.61 -24.13
#